data_AF-A0A9E5LAA6-F1
#
_entry.id   AF-A0A9E5LAA6-F1
#
_cell.length_a   1.000
_cell.length_b   1.000
_cell.length_c   1.000
_cell.angle_alpha   90.00
_cell.angle_beta   90.00
_cell.angle_gamma   90.00
#
_symmetry.space_group_name_H-M   'P 1'
#
loop_
_entity.id
_entity.type
_entity.pdbx_description
1 polymer ?
#
loop_
_entity_poly.entity_id
_entity_poly.type
_entity_poly.pdbx_seq_one_letter_code
_entity_poly.pdbx_strand_id
1 'polypeptide(L)' 'MKIISYNVNGIRAALNKGFIQWLQAANPDVICIQETKAHQDQLTLSDFENAGYPYHYWFSAEKKGYSSV' A
#
# COMPACT_ATOMS: atom_id res chain seq x y z
N MET A 1 -17.45 -2.85 9.76
CA MET A 1 -16.85 -2.20 8.59
C MET A 1 -15.86 -1.13 9.06
N LYS A 2 -14.57 -1.33 8.83
CA LYS A 2 -13.44 -0.49 9.22
C LYS A 2 -12.68 -0.09 7.96
N ILE A 3 -12.58 1.20 7.72
CA ILE A 3 -11.84 1.77 6.59
C ILE A 3 -10.69 2.59 7.16
N ILE A 4 -9.49 2.38 6.65
CA ILE A 4 -8.31 3.16 7.01
C ILE A 4 -7.82 3.90 5.77
N SER A 5 -7.49 5.17 5.94
CA SER A 5 -6.71 5.94 4.96
C SER A 5 -5.37 6.26 5.57
N TYR A 6 -4.28 5.93 4.87
CA TYR A 6 -2.93 6.11 5.38
C TYR A 6 -1.97 6.65 4.31
N ASN A 7 -1.52 7.89 4.53
CA ASN A 7 -0.39 8.44 3.81
C ASN A 7 0.92 7.85 4.37
N VAL A 8 1.62 7.05 3.55
CA VAL A 8 2.82 6.31 3.97
C VAL A 8 4.12 7.02 3.62
N ASN A 9 4.08 8.13 2.86
CA ASN A 9 5.25 8.87 2.42
C ASN A 9 6.36 7.95 1.83
N GLY A 10 5.95 6.99 0.98
CA GLY A 10 6.80 5.98 0.37
C GLY A 10 6.49 4.56 0.84
N ILE A 11 5.76 3.80 0.03
CA ILE A 11 5.29 2.45 0.39
C ILE A 11 6.44 1.46 0.60
N ARG A 12 7.54 1.57 -0.17
CA ARG A 12 8.70 0.69 -0.01
C ARG A 12 9.37 0.86 1.36
N ALA A 13 9.48 2.10 1.84
CA ALA A 13 10.03 2.37 3.16
C ALA A 13 9.08 1.87 4.27
N ALA A 14 7.76 1.98 4.06
CA ALA A 14 6.78 1.45 4.99
C ALA A 14 6.81 -0.09 5.06
N LEU A 15 6.88 -0.78 3.91
CA LEU A 15 7.02 -2.24 3.84
C LEU A 15 8.26 -2.72 4.61
N ASN A 16 9.41 -2.07 4.42
CA ASN A 16 10.64 -2.37 5.16
C ASN A 16 10.52 -2.12 6.69
N LYS A 17 9.58 -1.27 7.11
CA LYS A 17 9.31 -0.95 8.54
C LYS A 17 8.18 -1.77 9.13
N GLY A 18 7.71 -2.81 8.44
CA GLY A 18 6.71 -3.73 8.96
C GLY A 18 5.26 -3.33 8.68
N PHE A 19 5.01 -2.62 7.57
CA PHE A 19 3.65 -2.21 7.19
C PHE A 19 2.68 -3.39 7.05
N ILE A 20 3.12 -4.53 6.52
CA ILE A 20 2.25 -5.71 6.35
C ILE A 20 1.82 -6.28 7.70
N GLN A 21 2.74 -6.39 8.66
CA GLN A 21 2.43 -6.85 10.01
C GLN A 21 1.45 -5.91 10.69
N TRP A 22 1.64 -4.59 10.53
CA TRP A 22 0.70 -3.60 11.03
C TRP A 22 -0.68 -3.73 10.35
N LEU A 23 -0.72 -3.92 9.03
CA LEU A 23 -1.96 -4.07 8.26
C LEU A 23 -2.75 -5.29 8.73
N GLN A 24 -2.08 -6.43 8.94
CA GLN A 24 -2.69 -7.65 9.46
C GLN A 24 -3.23 -7.45 10.89
N ALA A 25 -2.49 -6.77 11.76
CA ALA A 25 -2.93 -6.49 13.13
C ALA A 25 -4.11 -5.49 13.17
N ALA A 26 -4.08 -4.47 12.31
CA ALA A 26 -5.14 -3.46 12.21
C ALA A 26 -6.43 -4.05 11.63
N ASN A 27 -6.30 -5.02 10.71
CA ASN A 27 -7.37 -5.76 10.04
C ASN A 27 -8.54 -4.86 9.57
N PRO A 28 -8.30 -3.83 8.72
CA PRO A 28 -9.37 -3.09 8.06
C PRO A 28 -10.07 -3.92 6.97
N ASP A 29 -11.35 -3.60 6.71
CA ASP A 29 -12.07 -4.11 5.55
C ASP A 29 -11.58 -3.44 4.25
N VAL A 30 -11.15 -2.16 4.33
CA VAL A 30 -10.58 -1.40 3.20
C VAL A 30 -9.40 -0.54 3.70
N ILE A 31 -8.29 -0.57 2.97
CA ILE A 31 -7.13 0.29 3.19
C ILE A 31 -6.89 1.17 1.95
N CYS A 32 -6.86 2.48 2.14
CA CYS A 32 -6.47 3.45 1.12
C CYS A 32 -5.06 3.95 1.44
N ILE A 33 -4.12 3.82 0.50
CA ILE A 33 -2.73 4.21 0.70
C ILE A 33 -2.43 5.42 -0.17
N GLN A 34 -1.75 6.43 0.37
CA GLN A 34 -1.36 7.63 -0.38
C GLN A 34 0.14 7.89 -0.28
N GLU A 35 0.66 8.66 -1.25
CA GLU A 35 2.09 8.93 -1.42
C GLU A 35 2.91 7.63 -1.49
N THR A 36 2.47 6.66 -2.30
CA THR A 36 3.21 5.40 -2.43
C THR A 36 4.61 5.62 -3.00
N LYS A 37 4.83 6.65 -3.84
CA LYS A 37 6.11 7.01 -4.47
C LYS A 37 6.78 5.82 -5.17
N ALA A 38 5.96 4.92 -5.69
CA ALA A 38 6.35 3.68 -6.32
C ALA A 38 5.38 3.36 -7.46
N HIS A 39 5.90 2.73 -8.50
CA HIS A 39 5.10 2.12 -9.54
C HIS A 39 4.73 0.69 -9.15
N GLN A 40 3.61 0.18 -9.66
CA GLN A 40 3.10 -1.15 -9.32
C GLN A 40 4.10 -2.28 -9.62
N ASP A 41 4.87 -2.16 -10.71
CA ASP A 41 5.93 -3.09 -11.11
C ASP A 41 7.11 -3.16 -10.12
N GLN A 42 7.22 -2.18 -9.21
CA GLN A 42 8.25 -2.11 -8.18
C GLN A 42 7.82 -2.75 -6.85
N LEU A 43 6.59 -3.27 -6.77
CA LEU A 43 6.01 -3.80 -5.54
C LEU A 43 5.73 -5.30 -5.66
N THR A 44 6.02 -6.02 -4.59
CA THR A 44 5.65 -7.42 -4.45
C THR A 44 4.19 -7.51 -4.01
N LEU A 45 3.27 -7.53 -4.98
CA LEU A 45 1.83 -7.51 -4.71
C LEU A 45 1.33 -8.72 -3.90
N SER A 46 2.03 -9.86 -4.00
CA SER A 46 1.73 -11.05 -3.22
C SER A 46 1.78 -10.82 -1.71
N ASP A 47 2.50 -9.81 -1.22
CA ASP A 47 2.53 -9.47 0.21
C ASP A 47 1.16 -8.99 0.70
N PHE A 48 0.42 -8.24 -0.13
CA PHE A 48 -0.92 -7.76 0.19
C PHE A 48 -1.96 -8.87 0.05
N GLU A 49 -1.83 -9.70 -0.99
CA GLU A 49 -2.69 -10.87 -1.21
C GLU A 49 -2.59 -11.85 -0.03
N ASN A 50 -1.36 -12.19 0.39
CA ASN A 50 -1.09 -13.04 1.55
C ASN A 50 -1.55 -12.42 2.87
N ALA A 51 -1.67 -11.09 2.93
CA ALA A 51 -2.24 -10.36 4.07
C ALA A 51 -3.78 -10.34 4.09
N GLY A 52 -4.45 -10.95 3.10
CA GLY A 52 -5.90 -11.02 3.01
C GLY A 52 -6.54 -9.96 2.12
N TYR A 53 -5.76 -9.23 1.32
CA TYR A 53 -6.22 -8.17 0.41
C TYR A 53 -6.00 -8.57 -1.06
N PRO A 54 -6.79 -9.52 -1.60
CA PRO A 54 -6.63 -10.01 -2.98
C PRO A 54 -7.06 -9.00 -4.04
N TYR A 55 -7.80 -7.95 -3.67
CA TYR A 55 -8.24 -6.90 -4.57
C TYR A 55 -7.47 -5.61 -4.25
N HIS A 56 -6.69 -5.14 -5.21
CA HIS A 56 -5.93 -3.90 -5.08
C HIS A 56 -5.91 -3.13 -6.39
N TYR A 57 -5.95 -1.81 -6.29
CA TYR A 57 -5.96 -0.90 -7.43
C TYR A 57 -4.87 0.14 -7.19
N TRP A 58 -4.03 0.35 -8.21
CA TRP A 58 -2.87 1.22 -8.14
C TRP A 58 -2.97 2.27 -9.23
N PHE A 59 -2.74 3.53 -8.88
CA PHE A 59 -2.71 4.65 -9.81
C PHE A 59 -1.44 5.46 -9.55
N SER A 60 -0.38 5.08 -10.26
CA SER A 60 0.90 5.77 -10.21
C SER A 60 0.90 6.98 -11.15
N ALA A 61 1.44 8.13 -10.72
CA ALA A 61 1.68 9.24 -11.62
C ALA A 61 2.63 8.84 -12.76
N GLU A 62 2.39 9.36 -13.96
CA GLU A 62 3.24 9.16 -15.14
C GLU A 62 4.68 9.65 -14.91
N LYS A 63 4.86 10.64 -14.03
CA LYS A 63 6.17 11.19 -13.69
C LYS A 63 6.77 10.45 -12.49
N LYS A 64 7.93 9.81 -12.70
CA LYS A 64 8.72 9.15 -11.65
C LYS A 64 8.95 10.11 -10.47
N GLY A 65 8.61 9.67 -9.27
CA GLY A 65 8.79 10.42 -8.02
C GLY A 65 7.66 11.39 -7.64
N TYR A 66 6.56 11.43 -8.40
CA TYR A 66 5.37 12.24 -8.08
C TYR A 66 4.20 11.38 -7.55
N SER A 67 3.21 12.08 -6.97
CA SER A 67 2.03 11.55 -6.27
C SER A 67 1.46 10.27 -6.88
N SER A 68 1.29 9.24 -6.05
CA SER A 68 0.71 7.96 -6.45
C SER A 68 -0.16 7.42 -5.32
N VAL A 69 -1.28 6.79 -5.71
CA VAL A 69 -2.22 6.08 -4.83
C VAL A 69 -2.25 4.60 -5.17
#